data_AF-A0A2T2T896-F1
#
_entry.id   AF-A0A2T2T896-F1
#
_cell.length_a   1.000
_cell.length_b   1.000
_cell.length_c   1.000
_cell.angle_alpha   90.00
_cell.angle_beta   90.00
_cell.angle_gamma   90.00
#
_symmetry.space_group_name_H-M   'P 1'
#
loop_
_entity.id
_entity.type
_entity.pdbx_description
1 polymer ?
#
loop_
_entity_poly.entity_id
_entity_poly.type
_entity_poly.pdbx_seq_one_letter_code
_entity_poly.pdbx_strand_id
1 'polypeptide(L)' 'MLEEYKKFAIRGNVIDMAVGIIVGGAFGTAVQSLVRDVLTPPLGLLTGGIDFANLFVV' A
#
# COMPACT_ATOMS: atom_id res chain seq x y z
N MET A 1 5.40 14.40 -31.78
CA MET A 1 5.41 13.15 -30.98
C MET A 1 6.20 13.26 -29.67
N LEU A 2 7.54 13.21 -29.65
CA LEU A 2 8.31 13.25 -28.39
C LEU A 2 8.22 14.60 -27.66
N GLU A 3 8.24 15.71 -28.39
CA GLU A 3 8.06 17.05 -27.80
C GLU A 3 6.65 17.28 -27.28
N GLU A 4 5.63 16.81 -28.00
CA GLU A 4 4.22 16.86 -27.56
C GLU A 4 3.96 15.95 -26.36
N TYR A 5 4.58 14.77 -26.32
CA TYR A 5 4.50 13.86 -25.19
C TYR A 5 5.18 14.45 -23.96
N LYS A 6 6.35 15.10 -24.12
CA LYS A 6 7.01 15.86 -23.05
C LYS A 6 6.13 17.02 -22.56
N LYS A 7 5.48 17.75 -23.47
CA LYS A 7 4.56 18.85 -23.14
C LYS A 7 3.26 18.36 -22.46
N PHE A 8 2.82 17.15 -22.79
CA PHE A 8 1.69 16.47 -22.17
C PHE A 8 2.05 15.93 -20.78
N ALA A 9 3.22 15.29 -20.65
CA ALA A 9 3.73 14.76 -19.39
C ALA A 9 4.02 15.87 -18.38
N ILE A 10 4.54 17.03 -18.81
CA ILE A 10 4.81 18.17 -17.90
C ILE A 10 3.52 18.86 -17.40
N ARG A 11 2.33 18.45 -17.87
CA ARG A 11 1.07 18.92 -17.27
C ARG A 11 1.00 18.41 -15.84
N GLY A 12 1.17 19.32 -14.88
CA GLY A 12 1.22 19.01 -13.44
C GLY A 12 0.09 18.08 -12.96
N ASN A 13 -1.14 18.29 -13.46
CA ASN A 13 -2.29 17.45 -13.15
C ASN A 13 -2.05 15.94 -13.40
N VAL A 14 -1.39 15.58 -14.50
CA VAL A 14 -1.17 14.16 -14.87
C VAL A 14 -0.05 13.53 -14.03
N ILE A 15 1.03 14.29 -13.76
CA ILE A 15 2.13 13.82 -12.92
C ILE A 15 1.65 13.62 -11.48
N ASP A 16 0.94 14.60 -10.92
CA ASP A 16 0.48 14.55 -9.53
C ASP A 16 -0.53 13.41 -9.33
N MET A 17 -1.39 13.17 -10.32
CA MET A 17 -2.33 12.06 -10.31
C MET A 17 -1.61 10.70 -10.43
N ALA A 18 -0.57 10.58 -11.26
CA ALA A 18 0.23 9.37 -11.36
C ALA A 18 1.01 9.07 -10.07
N VAL A 19 1.59 10.09 -9.45
CA VAL A 19 2.28 9.98 -8.15
C VAL A 19 1.28 9.54 -7.07
N GLY A 20 0.09 10.12 -7.03
CA GLY A 20 -0.95 9.75 -6.07
C GLY A 20 -1.37 8.27 -6.16
N ILE A 21 -1.51 7.73 -7.37
CA ILE A 21 -1.87 6.31 -7.57
C ILE A 21 -0.73 5.38 -7.17
N ILE A 22 0.51 5.70 -7.54
CA ILE A 22 1.69 4.88 -7.23
C ILE A 22 1.93 4.84 -5.72
N VAL A 23 1.89 6.00 -5.06
CA VAL A 23 2.05 6.10 -3.61
C VAL A 23 0.87 5.44 -2.90
N GLY A 24 -0.37 5.67 -3.35
CA GLY A 24 -1.56 5.05 -2.77
C GLY A 24 -1.53 3.52 -2.82
N GLY A 25 -1.09 2.95 -3.95
CA GLY A 25 -0.96 1.50 -4.11
C GLY A 25 0.18 0.91 -3.27
N ALA A 26 1.37 1.52 -3.31
CA ALA A 26 2.54 1.02 -2.59
C ALA A 26 2.45 1.21 -1.06
N PHE A 27 1.83 2.30 -0.61
CA PHE A 27 1.68 2.60 0.81
C PHE A 27 0.78 1.58 1.51
N GLY A 28 -0.26 1.08 0.83
CA GLY A 28 -1.10 0.00 1.35
C GLY A 28 -0.29 -1.26 1.67
N THR A 29 0.58 -1.69 0.76
CA THR A 29 1.45 -2.86 0.97
C THR A 29 2.46 -2.64 2.09
N ALA A 30 3.04 -1.43 2.19
CA ALA A 30 3.97 -1.08 3.27
C ALA A 30 3.29 -1.14 4.65
N VAL A 31 2.08 -0.56 4.77
CA VAL A 31 1.29 -0.64 6.00
C VAL A 31 0.89 -2.08 6.31
N GLN A 32 0.52 -2.87 5.29
CA GLN A 32 0.10 -4.25 5.48
C GLN A 32 1.25 -5.17 5.94
N SER A 33 2.47 -4.98 5.42
CA SER A 33 3.67 -5.65 5.94
C SER A 33 3.99 -5.21 7.36
N LEU A 34 3.90 -3.91 7.67
CA LEU A 34 4.10 -3.43 9.03
C LEU A 34 3.11 -4.06 10.03
N VAL A 35 1.83 -4.16 9.64
CA VAL A 35 0.81 -4.82 10.48
C VAL A 35 1.12 -6.30 10.64
N ARG A 36 1.43 -7.02 9.55
CA ARG A 36 1.68 -8.47 9.56
C ARG A 36 2.97 -8.88 10.27
N ASP A 37 4.01 -8.08 10.15
CA ASP A 37 5.35 -8.46 10.58
C ASP A 37 5.66 -7.90 11.97
N VAL A 38 5.02 -6.79 12.37
CA VAL A 38 5.30 -6.11 13.64
C VAL A 38 4.13 -6.15 14.62
N LEU A 39 2.89 -5.97 14.17
CA LEU A 39 1.72 -5.89 15.07
C LEU A 39 1.06 -7.23 15.36
N THR A 40 0.94 -8.12 14.38
CA THR A 40 0.30 -9.44 14.58
C THR A 40 1.06 -10.42 15.49
N PRO A 41 2.41 -10.47 15.56
CA PRO A 41 3.08 -11.39 16.48
C PRO A 41 2.78 -11.09 17.96
N PRO A 42 2.87 -9.83 18.45
CA PRO A 42 2.46 -9.48 19.81
C PRO A 42 0.97 -9.71 20.07
N LEU A 43 0.10 -9.38 19.11
CA LEU A 43 -1.35 -9.57 19.25
C LEU A 43 -1.72 -11.06 19.30
N GLY A 44 -1.09 -11.91 18.48
CA GLY A 44 -1.31 -13.36 18.47
C GLY A 44 -0.82 -14.06 19.74
N LEU A 45 0.20 -13.50 20.41
CA LEU A 45 0.65 -13.96 21.72
C LEU A 45 -0.34 -13.58 22.84
N LEU A 46 -0.98 -12.41 22.76
CA LEU A 46 -1.97 -11.93 23.74
C LEU A 46 -3.33 -12.62 23.61
N THR A 47 -3.72 -13.08 22.41
CA THR A 47 -5.00 -13.79 22.17
C THR A 47 -4.91 -15.31 22.24
N GLY A 48 -3.76 -15.87 22.62
CA GLY A 48 -3.64 -17.29 22.98
C GLY A 48 -3.60 -18.28 21.80
N GLY A 49 -2.95 -17.92 20.69
CA GLY A 49 -2.71 -18.86 19.59
C GLY A 49 -3.81 -18.90 18.52
N ILE A 50 -4.70 -17.90 18.50
CA ILE A 50 -5.53 -17.67 17.31
C ILE A 50 -4.66 -16.97 16.28
N ASP A 51 -4.24 -17.77 15.30
CA ASP A 51 -3.49 -17.31 14.15
C ASP A 51 -4.39 -16.37 13.32
N PHE A 52 -4.20 -15.06 13.47
CA PHE A 52 -4.93 -14.03 12.72
C PHE A 52 -4.66 -14.09 11.20
N ALA A 53 -3.70 -14.91 10.76
CA ALA A 53 -3.57 -15.27 9.35
C ALA A 53 -4.64 -16.28 8.90
N ASN A 54 -5.18 -17.08 9.83
CA ASN A 54 -6.18 -18.13 9.60
C ASN A 54 -7.59 -17.78 10.11
N LEU A 55 -7.78 -16.64 10.80
CA LEU A 55 -9.10 -16.18 11.21
C LEU A 55 -9.81 -15.42 10.07
N PHE A 56 -10.12 -16.12 8.99
CA PHE A 56 -11.19 -15.70 8.07
C PHE A 56 -12.53 -15.90 8.80
N VAL A 57 -12.98 -14.87 9.53
CA VAL A 57 -14.39 -14.78 9.94
C VAL A 57 -15.17 -14.37 8.69
N VAL A 58 -15.94 -15.30 8.13
CA VAL A 58 -17.03 -15.00 7.19
C VAL A 58 -18.28 -14.62 7.97
#